data_AF-A0A1Y2IHV7-F1
#
_entry.id   AF-A0A1Y2IHV7-F1
#
_cell.length_a   1.000
_cell.length_b   1.000
_cell.length_c   1.000
_cell.angle_alpha   90.00
_cell.angle_beta   90.00
_cell.angle_gamma   90.00
#
_symmetry.space_group_name_H-M   'P 1'
#
loop_
_entity.id
_entity.type
_entity.pdbx_description
1 polymer ?
#
loop_
_entity_poly.entity_id
_entity_poly.type
_entity_poly.pdbx_seq_one_letter_code
_entity_poly.pdbx_strand_id
1 'polypeptide(L)'
;MADPASLPKLFRPIQVGDVTLGHRVVFAPLTRFRANRRGVPSDLAVEYYSQRASFPGTLIISEATYVAPFAHGRSFHAPGIYTEDQIAGWKRVTDAVHAHLSVPHFRAS
;
A
#
# COMPACT_ATOMS: atom_id res chain seq x y z
N MET A 1 -7.55 30.01 2.49
CA MET A 1 -6.84 28.72 2.44
C MET A 1 -5.68 28.84 3.43
N ALA A 2 -5.50 27.90 4.36
CA ALA A 2 -4.43 28.01 5.37
C ALA A 2 -3.05 27.95 4.69
N ASP A 3 -2.08 28.71 5.20
CA ASP A 3 -0.69 28.63 4.75
C ASP A 3 -0.16 27.19 4.97
N PRO A 4 0.35 26.48 3.95
CA PRO A 4 0.96 25.17 4.13
C PRO A 4 2.07 25.16 5.20
N ALA A 5 2.76 26.29 5.41
CA ALA A 5 3.74 26.46 6.46
C ALA A 5 3.13 26.59 7.87
N SER A 6 1.82 26.80 8.01
CA SER A 6 1.10 26.79 9.29
C SER A 6 0.56 25.40 9.66
N LEU A 7 0.58 24.40 8.77
CA LEU A 7 0.17 23.04 9.10
C LEU A 7 1.18 22.36 10.05
N PRO A 8 0.76 21.49 10.99
CA PRO A 8 1.68 20.64 11.74
C PRO A 8 2.55 19.81 10.78
N LYS A 9 3.80 19.54 11.15
CA LYS A 9 4.73 18.74 10.31
C LYS A 9 4.11 17.42 9.84
N LEU A 10 3.27 16.80 10.66
CA LEU A 10 2.56 15.55 10.35
C LEU A 10 1.75 15.62 9.04
N PHE A 11 1.20 16.79 8.70
CA PHE A 11 0.36 17.01 7.52
C PHE A 11 1.07 17.78 6.40
N ARG A 12 2.39 17.94 6.49
CA ARG A 12 3.19 18.54 5.41
C ARG A 12 3.75 17.44 4.50
N PRO A 13 3.83 17.67 3.18
CA PRO A 13 4.50 16.78 2.26
C PRO A 13 5.95 16.46 2.65
N ILE A 14 6.42 15.30 2.20
CA ILE A 14 7.80 14.84 2.42
C ILE A 14 8.26 13.95 1.25
N GLN A 15 9.52 14.09 0.84
CA GLN A 15 10.16 13.19 -0.10
C GLN A 15 10.64 11.92 0.61
N VAL A 16 10.29 10.75 0.08
CA VAL A 16 10.75 9.44 0.55
C VAL A 16 11.23 8.63 -0.65
N GLY A 17 12.54 8.46 -0.79
CA GLY A 17 13.11 7.90 -2.03
C GLY A 17 12.70 8.75 -3.24
N ASP A 18 12.07 8.11 -4.23
CA ASP A 18 11.60 8.76 -5.47
C ASP A 18 10.13 9.23 -5.41
N VAL A 19 9.42 9.02 -4.30
CA VAL A 19 8.02 9.42 -4.15
C VAL A 19 7.85 10.61 -3.20
N THR A 20 6.98 11.55 -3.58
CA THR A 20 6.54 12.64 -2.69
C THR A 20 5.22 12.24 -2.04
N LEU A 21 5.21 12.12 -0.71
CA LEU A 21 4.00 11.85 0.06
C LEU A 21 3.25 13.16 0.35
N GLY A 22 1.91 13.10 0.41
CA GLY A 22 1.07 14.26 0.71
C GLY A 22 1.09 14.66 2.19
N HIS A 23 1.45 13.72 3.07
CA HIS A 23 1.53 13.88 4.52
C HIS A 23 2.42 12.77 5.11
N ARG A 24 2.60 12.75 6.43
CA ARG A 24 3.51 11.84 7.15
C ARG A 24 2.78 10.79 7.99
N VAL A 25 1.49 10.60 7.73
CA VAL A 25 0.72 9.50 8.33
C VAL A 25 0.87 8.29 7.44
N VAL A 26 1.37 7.19 8.00
CA VAL A 26 1.71 5.98 7.26
C VAL A 26 0.85 4.83 7.77
N PHE A 27 0.36 4.00 6.86
CA PHE A 27 -0.27 2.73 7.24
C PHE A 27 0.83 1.67 7.44
N ALA A 28 1.07 1.30 8.69
CA ALA A 28 2.08 0.33 9.11
C ALA A 28 1.75 -1.10 8.64
N PRO A 29 2.75 -2.01 8.54
CA PRO A 29 2.51 -3.40 8.19
C PRO A 29 1.67 -4.11 9.26
N LEU A 30 0.49 -4.62 8.87
CA LEU A 30 -0.42 -5.32 9.78
C LEU A 30 -0.83 -6.67 9.20
N THR A 31 -0.31 -7.77 9.75
CA THR A 31 -0.67 -9.13 9.34
C THR A 31 -2.16 -9.41 9.53
N ARG A 32 -2.87 -9.76 8.45
CA ARG A 32 -4.31 -10.02 8.50
C ARG A 32 -4.67 -11.47 8.22
N PHE A 33 -3.86 -12.28 7.55
CA PHE A 33 -4.23 -13.67 7.24
C PHE A 33 -5.53 -13.78 6.39
N ARG A 34 -5.69 -12.93 5.37
CA ARG A 34 -6.86 -12.92 4.46
C ARG A 34 -6.52 -13.34 3.03
N ALA A 35 -5.30 -13.82 2.77
CA ALA A 35 -4.96 -14.44 1.50
C ALA A 35 -5.65 -15.81 1.36
N ASN A 36 -5.77 -16.32 0.13
CA ASN A 36 -6.25 -17.69 -0.05
C ASN A 36 -5.20 -18.73 0.38
N ARG A 37 -5.52 -20.03 0.32
CA ARG A 37 -4.59 -21.11 0.73
C ARG A 37 -3.30 -21.18 -0.08
N ARG A 38 -3.23 -20.53 -1.24
CA ARG A 38 -2.03 -20.41 -2.09
C ARG A 38 -1.22 -19.14 -1.81
N GLY A 39 -1.59 -18.36 -0.80
CA GLY A 39 -0.95 -17.09 -0.46
C GLY A 39 -1.26 -15.96 -1.44
N VAL A 40 -2.28 -16.09 -2.28
CA VAL A 40 -2.68 -15.03 -3.22
C VAL A 40 -3.59 -14.02 -2.50
N PRO A 41 -3.31 -12.70 -2.59
CA PRO A 41 -4.23 -11.67 -2.09
C PRO A 41 -5.65 -11.86 -2.62
N SER A 42 -6.64 -11.76 -1.73
CA SER A 42 -8.06 -11.88 -2.06
C SER A 42 -8.67 -10.53 -2.45
N ASP A 43 -9.91 -10.54 -2.92
CA ASP A 43 -10.67 -9.31 -3.21
C ASP A 43 -10.84 -8.43 -1.95
N LEU A 44 -10.87 -9.04 -0.77
CA LEU A 44 -10.85 -8.32 0.51
C LEU A 44 -9.57 -7.51 0.70
N ALA A 45 -8.42 -7.99 0.23
CA ALA A 45 -7.17 -7.24 0.30
C ALA A 45 -7.23 -6.00 -0.60
N VAL A 46 -7.79 -6.12 -1.81
CA VAL A 46 -7.96 -5.01 -2.74
C VAL A 46 -8.81 -3.90 -2.10
N GLU A 47 -9.99 -4.26 -1.60
CA GLU A 47 -10.88 -3.32 -0.91
C GLU A 47 -10.21 -2.72 0.33
N TYR A 48 -9.57 -3.56 1.14
CA TYR A 48 -8.91 -3.16 2.39
C TYR A 48 -7.83 -2.10 2.18
N TYR A 49 -6.92 -2.32 1.24
CA TYR A 49 -5.83 -1.38 0.95
C TYR A 49 -6.35 -0.14 0.20
N SER A 50 -7.34 -0.29 -0.70
CA SER A 50 -7.99 0.84 -1.36
C SER A 50 -8.59 1.83 -0.35
N GLN A 51 -9.35 1.34 0.65
CA GLN A 51 -9.91 2.18 1.70
C GLN A 51 -8.84 2.96 2.50
N ARG A 52 -7.67 2.36 2.70
CA ARG A 52 -6.53 2.97 3.41
C ARG A 52 -5.71 3.92 2.55
N ALA A 53 -5.90 3.87 1.23
CA ALA A 53 -5.33 4.80 0.26
C ALA A 53 -6.23 6.01 0.00
N SER A 54 -7.43 6.07 0.61
CA SER A 54 -8.45 7.08 0.33
C SER A 54 -8.00 8.54 0.51
N PHE A 55 -6.92 8.80 1.27
CA PHE A 55 -6.28 10.11 1.32
C PHE A 55 -5.08 10.16 0.35
N PRO A 56 -5.07 11.08 -0.64
CA PRO A 56 -4.00 11.15 -1.64
C PRO A 56 -2.61 11.34 -1.05
N GLY A 57 -1.63 10.61 -1.59
CA GLY A 57 -0.25 10.68 -1.15
C GLY A 57 0.03 9.98 0.20
N THR A 58 -0.87 9.09 0.65
CA THR A 58 -0.64 8.19 1.79
C THR A 58 0.37 7.11 1.43
N LEU A 59 1.40 6.91 2.26
CA LEU A 59 2.25 5.73 2.18
C LEU A 59 1.57 4.55 2.88
N ILE A 60 1.46 3.43 2.17
CA ILE A 60 0.90 2.18 2.67
C ILE A 60 1.98 1.11 2.63
N ILE A 61 2.24 0.50 3.78
CA ILE A 61 3.11 -0.67 3.88
C ILE A 61 2.21 -1.89 4.00
N SER A 62 2.40 -2.87 3.11
CA SER A 62 1.59 -4.09 3.11
C SER A 62 1.81 -4.92 4.38
N GLU A 63 0.94 -5.90 4.59
CA GLU A 63 1.18 -6.96 5.57
C GLU A 63 2.45 -7.75 5.25
N ALA A 64 2.96 -8.46 6.26
CA ALA A 64 4.12 -9.34 6.09
C ALA A 64 3.84 -10.37 4.97
N THR A 65 4.74 -10.42 3.99
CA THR A 65 4.57 -11.18 2.75
C THR A 65 5.75 -12.12 2.56
N TYR A 66 5.47 -13.41 2.33
CA TYR A 66 6.52 -14.42 2.16
C TYR A 66 7.21 -14.30 0.79
N VAL A 67 8.54 -14.32 0.81
CA VAL A 67 9.38 -14.15 -0.40
C VAL A 67 9.78 -15.46 -1.07
N ALA A 68 9.52 -16.61 -0.43
CA ALA A 68 9.86 -17.92 -0.97
C ALA A 68 8.95 -19.01 -0.38
N PRO A 69 8.84 -20.19 -1.02
CA PRO A 69 8.09 -21.32 -0.47
C PRO A 69 8.53 -21.72 0.94
N PHE A 70 9.85 -21.77 1.20
CA PHE A 70 10.39 -22.16 2.50
C PHE A 70 10.32 -21.06 3.57
N ALA A 71 10.04 -19.81 3.17
CA ALA A 71 9.83 -18.71 4.11
C ALA A 71 8.46 -18.80 4.80
N HIS A 72 7.54 -19.60 4.24
CA HIS A 72 6.26 -19.88 4.87
C HIS A 72 6.47 -20.60 6.20
N GLY A 73 6.11 -19.91 7.28
CA GLY A 73 6.04 -20.50 8.61
C GLY A 73 4.75 -21.30 8.80
N ARG A 74 4.23 -21.33 10.04
CA ARG A 74 2.96 -21.99 10.38
C ARG A 74 1.71 -21.16 10.09
N SER A 75 1.87 -19.99 9.48
CA SER A 75 0.78 -19.05 9.27
C SER A 75 0.11 -19.28 7.92
N PHE A 76 -0.95 -20.09 7.94
CA PHE A 76 -1.86 -20.21 6.81
C PHE A 76 -2.53 -18.85 6.53
N HIS A 77 -2.82 -18.56 5.26
CA HIS A 77 -3.52 -17.35 4.79
C HIS A 77 -2.74 -16.02 4.85
N ALA A 78 -1.44 -16.02 5.19
CA ALA A 78 -0.57 -14.88 4.88
C ALA A 78 -0.21 -14.88 3.39
N PRO A 79 -0.01 -13.69 2.77
CA PRO A 79 0.31 -13.60 1.36
C PRO A 79 1.76 -13.98 1.05
N GLY A 80 2.01 -14.39 -0.19
CA GLY A 80 3.35 -14.53 -0.77
C GLY A 80 3.59 -13.56 -1.93
N ILE A 81 4.84 -13.50 -2.42
CA ILE A 81 5.24 -12.72 -3.61
C ILE A 81 6.34 -13.44 -4.42
N TYR A 82 6.15 -14.73 -4.70
CA TYR A 82 7.14 -15.55 -5.44
C TYR A 82 6.53 -16.45 -6.52
N THR A 83 5.20 -16.44 -6.68
CA THR A 83 4.53 -17.10 -7.81
C THR A 83 3.82 -16.06 -8.68
N GLU A 84 3.60 -16.39 -9.95
CA GLU A 84 2.86 -15.53 -10.87
C GLU A 84 1.46 -15.19 -10.37
N ASP A 85 0.73 -16.16 -9.81
CA ASP A 85 -0.60 -15.94 -9.21
C ASP A 85 -0.54 -14.93 -8.06
N GLN A 86 0.49 -15.00 -7.22
CA GLN A 86 0.70 -14.07 -6.10
C GLN A 86 1.02 -12.67 -6.61
N ILE A 87 1.91 -12.56 -7.60
CA ILE A 87 2.27 -11.29 -8.25
C ILE A 87 1.04 -10.66 -8.89
N ALA A 88 0.23 -11.43 -9.62
CA ALA A 88 -1.03 -10.96 -10.21
C ALA A 88 -2.03 -10.49 -9.15
N GLY A 89 -2.15 -11.20 -8.03
CA GLY A 89 -2.97 -10.78 -6.89
C GLY A 89 -2.49 -9.45 -6.28
N TRP A 90 -1.18 -9.29 -6.07
CA TRP A 90 -0.60 -8.04 -5.58
C TRP A 90 -0.74 -6.89 -6.56
N LYS A 91 -0.63 -7.15 -7.87
CA LYS A 91 -0.83 -6.12 -8.89
C LYS A 91 -2.22 -5.49 -8.78
N ARG A 92 -3.27 -6.29 -8.54
CA ARG A 92 -4.63 -5.77 -8.32
C ARG A 92 -4.70 -4.85 -7.10
N VAL A 93 -3.99 -5.20 -6.02
CA VAL A 93 -3.91 -4.38 -4.81
C VAL A 93 -3.17 -3.06 -5.09
N THR A 94 -2.01 -3.11 -5.73
CA THR A 94 -1.22 -1.89 -6.03
C THR A 94 -1.94 -0.99 -7.02
N ASP A 95 -2.61 -1.54 -8.03
CA ASP A 95 -3.39 -0.77 -9.00
C ASP A 95 -4.54 -0.02 -8.29
N ALA A 96 -5.24 -0.67 -7.36
CA ALA A 96 -6.29 -0.03 -6.56
C ALA A 96 -5.75 1.08 -5.64
N VAL A 97 -4.57 0.90 -5.03
CA VAL A 97 -3.91 1.95 -4.23
C VAL A 97 -3.49 3.13 -5.11
N HIS A 98 -2.87 2.86 -6.27
CA HIS A 98 -2.40 3.90 -7.19
C HIS A 98 -3.54 4.68 -7.86
N ALA A 99 -4.75 4.11 -7.96
CA ALA A 99 -5.93 4.85 -8.40
C ALA A 99 -6.27 6.05 -7.48
N HIS A 100 -5.84 6.05 -6.21
CA HIS A 100 -5.98 7.21 -5.31
C HIS A 100 -4.83 8.21 -5.41
N LEU A 101 -3.72 7.85 -6.08
CA LEU A 101 -2.59 8.74 -6.33
C LEU A 101 -2.79 9.67 -7.52
N SER A 102 -3.84 9.48 -8.33
CA SER A 102 -4.16 10.39 -9.43
C SER A 102 -4.69 11.72 -8.89
N VAL A 103 -3.78 12.52 -8.35
CA VAL A 103 -3.89 13.97 -8.37
C VAL A 103 -3.53 14.37 -9.81
N PRO A 104 -4.38 15.12 -10.55
CA PRO A 104 -4.02 15.56 -11.89
C PRO A 104 -2.64 16.21 -11.84
N HIS A 105 -1.74 15.68 -12.66
CA HIS A 105 -0.38 16.16 -12.87
C HIS A 105 -0.37 17.70 -12.84
N PHE A 106 0.08 18.29 -11.74
CA PHE A 106 0.55 19.67 -11.76
C PHE A 106 1.91 19.60 -12.44
N ARG A 107 1.91 19.62 -13.78
CA ARG A 107 3.12 19.91 -14.56
C ARG A 107 3.51 21.34 -14.21
N ALA A 108 4.45 21.48 -13.29
CA ALA A 108 5.25 22.70 -13.18
C ALA A 108 6.43 22.55 -14.15
N SER A 109 6.51 23.53 -15.06
CA SER A 109 7.59 23.85 -16.03
C SER A 109 7.96 22.79 -17.06
#